data_AF-A0ABD1JG60-F1
#
_entry.id   AF-A0ABD1JG60-F1
#
_cell.length_a   1.000
_cell.length_b   1.000
_cell.length_c   1.000
_cell.angle_alpha   90.00
_cell.angle_beta   90.00
_cell.angle_gamma   90.00
#
_symmetry.space_group_name_H-M   'P 1'
#
loop_
_entity.id
_entity.type
_entity.pdbx_description
1 polymer ?
#
loop_
_entity_poly.entity_id
_entity_poly.type
_entity_poly.pdbx_seq_one_letter_code
_entity_poly.pdbx_strand_id
1 'polypeptide(L)'
;MAATSVFQRVRTGSKIGAQYDQDGNLIQVETREDEEQNVKLTEILELLLAAGYFRARIKGLSPFDKVVGGMTWCITTCNFDIDVDLLFQENSTIGQKIALTEKIVSVLPKMKCPYRLEPHQIQGLDFIHIFPVVQWLVKRAIETREEMGDYVRAYSVSQFQKSHSLPQDEAFSQRKHKAVKTVQDVCDVYKPQRRYKRQAVAGEHLDEESQVHSTLLEYGRRYGYGKQTQNKQGKEDKNLIKVHGGAPAGPTELSEEEDLQAAEESRIRALMTSMASMTTEEGRLTASAVGQIVGLKSEEIKQMASAYAERAERLTDDQVPKYGSAQQHRRTVASLNKQIQLRSRELEEMQARRLEVQGTYDEAKKKFSDVSVSTAKLQTELRELEDLEGNTESSRESSLLAGLRELVATNEALKSQEQEFRQQCRQEMAQLQQKIEDLKQESGGTGDSDNDKEQRRLVEMQHRADKEKLQKIRLLMARRSREITVLQRKMDEIPSRAELTQYQKRFIELYGQVSATHKETKQFFTLYNTLDDKKVYLEKEVNLLNSIHDNFQQAMASAGAREQFLRQMEQIVEGIKQSRLKNEKKKQESKMRRDQLNDEYLELLDKQRLYFKTVKDFKEECRKNEMLLSKFRAKGAS
;
A
#
# COMPACT_ATOMS: atom_id res chain seq x y z
N MET A 1 -60.11 -47.49 6.33
CA MET A 1 -58.81 -47.05 5.76
C MET A 1 -58.24 -45.92 6.63
N ALA A 2 -57.00 -45.49 6.38
CA ALA A 2 -56.23 -44.47 7.11
C ALA A 2 -55.86 -44.85 8.55
N ALA A 3 -54.55 -44.90 8.81
CA ALA A 3 -53.95 -45.44 10.03
C ALA A 3 -53.94 -44.46 11.21
N THR A 4 -53.98 -44.99 12.43
CA THR A 4 -53.61 -44.28 13.66
C THR A 4 -52.10 -43.99 13.70
N SER A 5 -51.72 -42.73 13.87
CA SER A 5 -50.31 -42.31 13.94
C SER A 5 -49.72 -42.60 15.32
N VAL A 6 -48.79 -43.56 15.42
CA VAL A 6 -48.05 -43.89 16.64
C VAL A 6 -46.62 -43.35 16.53
N PHE A 7 -46.44 -42.06 16.81
CA PHE A 7 -45.10 -41.47 16.95
C PHE A 7 -44.67 -41.42 18.43
N GLN A 8 -43.90 -42.42 18.82
CA GLN A 8 -43.39 -42.60 20.17
C GLN A 8 -42.21 -41.64 20.42
N ARG A 9 -42.36 -40.71 21.38
CA ARG A 9 -41.29 -39.77 21.77
C ARG A 9 -40.14 -40.51 22.45
N VAL A 10 -39.10 -40.86 21.70
CA VAL A 10 -37.83 -41.32 22.26
C VAL A 10 -37.15 -40.16 23.00
N ARG A 11 -36.92 -40.31 24.30
CA ARG A 11 -36.04 -39.42 25.06
C ARG A 11 -34.58 -39.76 24.73
N THR A 12 -33.82 -38.80 24.23
CA THR A 12 -32.36 -38.91 24.14
C THR A 12 -31.78 -39.02 25.56
N GLY A 13 -31.05 -40.10 25.84
CA GLY A 13 -30.42 -40.33 27.16
C GLY A 13 -30.50 -41.75 27.71
N SER A 14 -31.33 -42.64 27.15
CA SER A 14 -31.26 -44.08 27.48
C SER A 14 -30.21 -44.75 26.60
N LYS A 15 -29.32 -45.55 27.20
CA LYS A 15 -28.54 -46.53 26.45
C LYS A 15 -29.51 -47.55 25.82
N ILE A 16 -29.21 -48.00 24.60
CA ILE A 16 -29.92 -49.14 24.00
C ILE A 16 -29.57 -50.37 24.85
N GLY A 17 -30.58 -51.17 25.20
CA GLY A 17 -30.38 -52.37 26.00
C GLY A 17 -29.56 -53.39 25.22
N ALA A 18 -28.57 -53.99 25.87
CA ALA A 18 -27.84 -55.12 25.32
C ALA A 18 -28.82 -56.25 24.98
N GLN A 19 -28.75 -56.73 23.74
CA GLN A 19 -29.39 -57.98 23.35
C GLN A 19 -28.47 -59.14 23.68
N TYR A 20 -29.06 -60.21 24.19
CA TYR A 20 -28.39 -61.44 24.58
C TYR A 20 -29.03 -62.59 23.80
N ASP A 21 -28.23 -63.53 23.31
CA ASP A 21 -28.74 -64.78 22.76
C ASP A 21 -29.29 -65.70 23.87
N GLN A 22 -29.92 -66.81 23.48
CA GLN A 22 -30.61 -67.72 24.41
C GLN A 22 -29.67 -68.34 25.48
N ASP A 23 -28.36 -68.41 25.21
CA ASP A 23 -27.33 -68.85 26.14
C ASP A 23 -26.69 -67.71 26.98
N GLY A 24 -27.26 -66.51 26.95
CA GLY A 24 -26.92 -65.42 27.88
C GLY A 24 -25.66 -64.61 27.57
N ASN A 25 -25.05 -64.78 26.38
CA ASN A 25 -23.90 -63.97 25.95
C ASN A 25 -24.31 -62.66 25.28
N LEU A 26 -23.47 -61.63 25.44
CA LEU A 26 -23.62 -60.31 24.82
C LEU A 26 -23.43 -60.39 23.29
N ILE A 27 -24.45 -60.03 22.52
CA ILE A 27 -24.34 -59.93 21.06
C ILE A 27 -23.48 -58.70 20.71
N GLN A 28 -22.23 -58.94 20.32
CA GLN A 28 -21.40 -57.91 19.69
C GLN A 28 -21.87 -57.72 18.24
N VAL A 29 -22.44 -56.55 17.94
CA VAL A 29 -22.75 -56.16 16.57
C VAL A 29 -21.44 -55.78 15.89
N GLU A 30 -20.86 -56.72 15.14
CA GLU A 30 -19.71 -56.46 14.27
C GLU A 30 -20.09 -55.47 13.16
N THR A 31 -19.79 -54.20 13.36
CA THR A 31 -19.68 -53.25 12.26
C THR A 31 -18.47 -53.66 11.41
N ARG A 32 -18.72 -54.24 10.23
CA ARG A 32 -17.68 -54.46 9.22
C ARG A 32 -17.02 -53.13 8.89
N GLU A 33 -15.76 -52.98 9.26
CA GLU A 33 -14.89 -51.94 8.70
C GLU A 33 -14.34 -52.46 7.38
N ASP A 34 -14.80 -51.92 6.25
CA ASP A 34 -14.33 -52.33 4.93
C ASP A 34 -12.83 -51.98 4.78
N GLU A 35 -11.98 -53.00 4.60
CA GLU A 35 -10.52 -52.85 4.56
C GLU A 35 -10.08 -51.83 3.49
N GLU A 36 -10.79 -51.76 2.36
CA GLU A 36 -10.57 -50.81 1.27
C GLU A 36 -10.68 -49.34 1.72
N GLN A 37 -11.60 -49.02 2.64
CA GLN A 37 -11.76 -47.67 3.19
C GLN A 37 -10.56 -47.28 4.08
N ASN A 38 -10.00 -48.23 4.83
CA ASN A 38 -8.81 -48.02 5.66
C ASN A 38 -7.53 -47.85 4.80
N VAL A 39 -7.42 -48.55 3.66
CA VAL A 39 -6.37 -48.31 2.66
C VAL A 39 -6.50 -46.89 2.08
N LYS A 40 -7.71 -46.49 1.66
CA LYS A 40 -7.94 -45.14 1.10
C LYS A 40 -7.73 -44.02 2.11
N LEU A 41 -8.09 -44.21 3.38
CA LEU A 41 -7.72 -43.28 4.46
C LEU A 41 -6.20 -43.08 4.55
N THR A 42 -5.42 -44.16 4.43
CA THR A 42 -3.95 -44.08 4.50
C THR A 42 -3.39 -43.29 3.31
N GLU A 43 -3.84 -43.55 2.09
CA GLU A 43 -3.47 -42.78 0.89
C GLU A 43 -3.84 -41.28 1.02
N ILE A 44 -5.03 -40.96 1.56
CA ILE A 44 -5.45 -39.57 1.83
C ILE A 44 -4.47 -38.87 2.80
N LEU A 45 -4.07 -39.55 3.88
CA LEU A 45 -3.16 -38.98 4.87
C LEU A 45 -1.76 -38.77 4.30
N GLU A 46 -1.27 -39.68 3.45
CA GLU A 46 0.03 -39.52 2.77
C GLU A 46 0.03 -38.37 1.76
N LEU A 47 -1.02 -38.22 0.94
CA LEU A 47 -1.18 -37.07 0.03
C LEU A 47 -1.22 -35.73 0.78
N LEU A 48 -1.95 -35.67 1.90
CA LEU A 48 -2.00 -34.48 2.75
C LEU A 48 -0.64 -34.17 3.41
N LEU A 49 0.10 -35.19 3.84
CA LEU A 49 1.45 -35.02 4.38
C LEU A 49 2.45 -34.53 3.33
N ALA A 50 2.38 -35.05 2.09
CA ALA A 50 3.19 -34.60 0.96
C ALA A 50 2.90 -33.13 0.59
N ALA A 51 1.66 -32.68 0.70
CA ALA A 51 1.28 -31.27 0.51
C ALA A 51 1.82 -30.33 1.61
N GLY A 52 2.11 -30.86 2.80
CA GLY A 52 2.61 -30.12 3.97
C GLY A 52 1.63 -30.04 5.15
N TYR A 53 0.51 -30.76 5.14
CA TYR A 53 -0.48 -30.77 6.23
C TYR A 53 -0.05 -31.74 7.35
N PHE A 54 0.93 -31.34 8.16
CA PHE A 54 1.53 -32.20 9.20
C PHE A 54 0.56 -32.69 10.30
N ARG A 55 -0.60 -32.05 10.49
CA ARG A 55 -1.61 -32.48 11.50
C ARG A 55 -2.17 -33.88 11.21
N ALA A 56 -2.12 -34.35 9.96
CA ALA A 56 -2.49 -35.72 9.59
C ALA A 56 -1.72 -36.80 10.38
N ARG A 57 -0.47 -36.52 10.80
CA ARG A 57 0.40 -37.46 11.53
C ARG A 57 0.04 -37.60 13.03
N ILE A 58 -0.85 -36.77 13.57
CA ILE A 58 -1.16 -36.76 15.01
C ILE A 58 -1.97 -38.00 15.39
N LYS A 59 -1.40 -38.87 16.24
CA LYS A 59 -2.03 -40.15 16.62
C LYS A 59 -3.34 -40.00 17.42
N GLY A 60 -3.51 -38.90 18.17
CA GLY A 60 -4.72 -38.63 18.97
C GLY A 60 -5.88 -37.94 18.23
N LEU A 61 -5.73 -37.60 16.95
CA LEU A 61 -6.78 -36.92 16.17
C LEU A 61 -7.63 -37.93 15.38
N SER A 62 -8.96 -37.75 15.36
CA SER A 62 -9.87 -38.69 14.68
C SER A 62 -9.66 -38.71 13.15
N PRO A 63 -10.01 -39.80 12.43
CA PRO A 63 -9.96 -39.84 10.97
C PRO A 63 -10.75 -38.71 10.31
N PHE A 64 -11.96 -38.42 10.82
CA PHE A 64 -12.77 -37.28 10.38
C PHE A 64 -11.99 -35.97 10.48
N ASP A 65 -11.50 -35.63 11.68
CA ASP A 65 -10.88 -34.32 11.93
C ASP A 65 -9.53 -34.16 11.21
N LYS A 66 -8.82 -35.26 10.92
CA LYS A 66 -7.64 -35.28 10.05
C LYS A 66 -7.99 -34.91 8.60
N VAL A 67 -8.94 -35.63 8.00
CA VAL A 67 -9.31 -35.49 6.58
C VAL A 67 -10.02 -34.15 6.34
N VAL A 68 -11.00 -33.83 7.18
CA VAL A 68 -11.76 -32.57 7.11
C VAL A 68 -10.87 -31.37 7.34
N GLY A 69 -9.98 -31.40 8.34
CA GLY A 69 -9.00 -30.34 8.56
C GLY A 69 -8.00 -30.19 7.39
N GLY A 70 -7.63 -31.30 6.75
CA GLY A 70 -6.82 -31.30 5.53
C GLY A 70 -7.53 -30.64 4.34
N MET A 71 -8.80 -30.99 4.11
CA MET A 71 -9.65 -30.34 3.09
C MET A 71 -9.78 -28.84 3.34
N THR A 72 -10.09 -28.42 4.58
CA THR A 72 -10.18 -27.00 4.95
C THR A 72 -8.85 -26.28 4.71
N TRP A 73 -7.71 -26.89 5.08
CA TRP A 73 -6.38 -26.33 4.85
C TRP A 73 -6.05 -26.16 3.36
N CYS A 74 -6.37 -27.15 2.51
CA CYS A 74 -6.20 -27.01 1.05
C CYS A 74 -7.04 -25.85 0.50
N ILE A 75 -8.31 -25.73 0.91
CA ILE A 75 -9.21 -24.67 0.41
C ILE A 75 -8.74 -23.27 0.86
N THR A 76 -8.27 -23.14 2.10
CA THR A 76 -7.66 -21.90 2.61
C THR A 76 -6.37 -21.56 1.85
N THR A 77 -5.56 -22.57 1.50
CA THR A 77 -4.33 -22.40 0.70
C THR A 77 -4.64 -21.95 -0.73
N CYS A 78 -5.78 -22.37 -1.30
CA CYS A 78 -6.32 -21.87 -2.56
C CYS A 78 -6.90 -20.44 -2.47
N ASN A 79 -6.73 -19.75 -1.34
CA ASN A 79 -7.19 -18.37 -1.10
C ASN A 79 -8.73 -18.20 -1.16
N PHE A 80 -9.49 -19.24 -0.79
CA PHE A 80 -10.94 -19.19 -0.63
C PHE A 80 -11.31 -19.16 0.86
N ASP A 81 -12.04 -18.12 1.27
CA ASP A 81 -12.54 -17.99 2.64
C ASP A 81 -13.57 -19.09 2.97
N ILE A 82 -13.16 -20.05 3.80
CA ILE A 82 -14.09 -20.83 4.62
C ILE A 82 -14.20 -20.11 5.96
N ASP A 83 -15.37 -19.54 6.22
CA ASP A 83 -15.77 -19.04 7.54
C ASP A 83 -15.98 -20.21 8.51
N VAL A 84 -14.90 -20.86 8.94
CA VAL A 84 -14.86 -21.93 9.94
C VAL A 84 -13.83 -21.55 10.98
N ASP A 85 -14.30 -21.34 12.21
CA ASP A 85 -13.46 -21.02 13.34
C ASP A 85 -12.62 -22.25 13.73
N LEU A 86 -11.41 -22.36 13.17
CA LEU A 86 -10.47 -23.47 13.35
C LEU A 86 -9.86 -23.55 14.76
N LEU A 87 -10.38 -22.77 15.71
CA LEU A 87 -10.11 -22.84 17.15
C LEU A 87 -10.70 -24.11 17.77
N PHE A 88 -10.06 -25.24 17.45
CA PHE A 88 -10.04 -26.54 18.13
C PHE A 88 -10.99 -26.70 19.32
N GLN A 89 -12.23 -27.11 19.05
CA GLN A 89 -13.11 -27.69 20.06
C GLN A 89 -12.97 -29.22 19.98
N GLU A 90 -12.18 -29.76 20.91
CA GLU A 90 -11.77 -31.18 20.98
C GLU A 90 -12.95 -32.17 21.05
N ASN A 91 -14.12 -31.69 21.49
CA ASN A 91 -15.41 -32.40 21.49
C ASN A 91 -16.47 -31.64 20.66
N SER A 92 -16.13 -31.22 19.44
CA SER A 92 -17.06 -30.57 18.51
C SER A 92 -18.35 -31.37 18.34
N THR A 93 -19.49 -30.77 18.67
CA THR A 93 -20.80 -31.43 18.64
C THR A 93 -21.17 -31.89 17.24
N ILE A 94 -22.01 -32.93 17.12
CA ILE A 94 -22.36 -33.49 15.82
C ILE A 94 -23.03 -32.47 14.88
N GLY A 95 -23.78 -31.50 15.43
CA GLY A 95 -24.33 -30.38 14.66
C GLY A 95 -23.28 -29.41 14.13
N GLN A 96 -22.20 -29.14 14.89
CA GLN A 96 -21.06 -28.36 14.40
C GLN A 96 -20.32 -29.12 13.29
N LYS A 97 -20.15 -30.45 13.43
CA LYS A 97 -19.52 -31.29 12.39
C LYS A 97 -20.33 -31.30 11.09
N ILE A 98 -21.67 -31.41 11.16
CA ILE A 98 -22.57 -31.31 10.00
C ILE A 98 -22.49 -29.93 9.34
N ALA A 99 -22.65 -28.84 10.10
CA ALA A 99 -22.59 -27.48 9.55
C ALA A 99 -21.22 -27.16 8.89
N LEU A 100 -20.14 -27.81 9.34
CA LEU A 100 -18.81 -27.69 8.78
C LEU A 100 -18.66 -28.50 7.47
N THR A 101 -19.18 -29.73 7.39
CA THR A 101 -19.15 -30.51 6.12
C THR A 101 -20.04 -29.87 5.06
N GLU A 102 -21.21 -29.35 5.43
CA GLU A 102 -22.06 -28.54 4.55
C GLU A 102 -21.33 -27.29 4.01
N LYS A 103 -20.61 -26.55 4.88
CA LYS A 103 -19.78 -25.40 4.47
C LYS A 103 -18.72 -25.82 3.45
N ILE A 104 -17.98 -26.90 3.67
CA ILE A 104 -16.97 -27.42 2.72
C ILE A 104 -17.61 -27.78 1.38
N VAL A 105 -18.70 -28.57 1.40
CA VAL A 105 -19.43 -28.98 0.18
C VAL A 105 -19.97 -27.76 -0.59
N SER A 106 -20.36 -26.67 0.09
CA SER A 106 -20.80 -25.43 -0.57
C SER A 106 -19.68 -24.66 -1.30
N VAL A 107 -18.41 -24.95 -1.01
CA VAL A 107 -17.24 -24.25 -1.59
C VAL A 107 -16.61 -25.03 -2.75
N LEU A 108 -16.68 -26.37 -2.74
CA LEU A 108 -16.14 -27.20 -3.85
C LEU A 108 -16.67 -26.80 -5.25
N PRO A 109 -17.97 -26.47 -5.45
CA PRO A 109 -18.47 -25.97 -6.74
C PRO A 109 -17.90 -24.60 -7.11
N LYS A 110 -17.64 -23.71 -6.14
CA LYS A 110 -17.10 -22.35 -6.38
C LYS A 110 -15.67 -22.43 -6.92
N MET A 111 -14.88 -23.40 -6.45
CA MET A 111 -13.53 -23.69 -6.95
C MET A 111 -13.51 -24.49 -8.26
N LYS A 112 -14.68 -24.85 -8.82
CA LYS A 112 -14.83 -25.70 -10.01
C LYS A 112 -14.24 -27.11 -9.83
N CYS A 113 -14.42 -27.73 -8.67
CA CYS A 113 -14.12 -29.15 -8.47
C CYS A 113 -14.97 -30.00 -9.43
N PRO A 114 -14.40 -30.94 -10.21
CA PRO A 114 -15.16 -31.80 -11.13
C PRO A 114 -15.92 -32.91 -10.40
N TYR A 115 -15.45 -33.31 -9.21
CA TYR A 115 -16.06 -34.35 -8.38
C TYR A 115 -17.15 -33.77 -7.48
N ARG A 116 -18.30 -34.45 -7.42
CA ARG A 116 -19.38 -34.14 -6.48
C ARG A 116 -19.18 -34.96 -5.20
N LEU A 117 -19.50 -34.35 -4.06
CA LEU A 117 -19.37 -34.92 -2.73
C LEU A 117 -20.52 -34.41 -1.87
N GLU A 118 -21.23 -35.29 -1.19
CA GLU A 118 -22.38 -34.93 -0.36
C GLU A 118 -22.01 -34.89 1.13
N PRO A 119 -22.67 -34.05 1.98
CA PRO A 119 -22.26 -33.88 3.38
C PRO A 119 -22.28 -35.16 4.21
N HIS A 120 -23.17 -36.10 3.86
CA HIS A 120 -23.28 -37.40 4.53
C HIS A 120 -22.09 -38.32 4.24
N GLN A 121 -21.46 -38.23 3.06
CA GLN A 121 -20.28 -39.05 2.71
C GLN A 121 -19.07 -38.67 3.58
N ILE A 122 -18.91 -37.38 3.86
CA ILE A 122 -17.85 -36.87 4.75
C ILE A 122 -18.12 -37.27 6.20
N GLN A 123 -19.38 -37.25 6.64
CA GLN A 123 -19.78 -37.67 7.99
C GLN A 123 -19.70 -39.19 8.18
N GLY A 124 -20.03 -39.97 7.15
CA GLY A 124 -20.02 -41.43 7.12
C GLY A 124 -18.65 -42.06 6.85
N LEU A 125 -17.58 -41.25 6.72
CA LEU A 125 -16.20 -41.69 6.49
C LEU A 125 -16.00 -42.48 5.18
N ASP A 126 -16.70 -42.09 4.11
CA ASP A 126 -16.60 -42.69 2.79
C ASP A 126 -15.33 -42.22 2.04
N PHE A 127 -14.18 -42.72 2.48
CA PHE A 127 -12.86 -42.35 1.95
C PHE A 127 -12.68 -42.68 0.46
N ILE A 128 -13.39 -43.69 -0.08
CA ILE A 128 -13.43 -43.98 -1.52
C ILE A 128 -13.91 -42.77 -2.32
N HIS A 129 -15.02 -42.12 -1.92
CA HIS A 129 -15.53 -40.94 -2.62
C HIS A 129 -14.84 -39.62 -2.21
N ILE A 130 -14.25 -39.55 -1.01
CA ILE A 130 -13.47 -38.38 -0.57
C ILE A 130 -12.09 -38.33 -1.25
N PHE A 131 -11.46 -39.47 -1.55
CA PHE A 131 -10.10 -39.54 -2.09
C PHE A 131 -9.88 -38.72 -3.39
N PRO A 132 -10.72 -38.83 -4.45
CA PRO A 132 -10.55 -38.02 -5.67
C PRO A 132 -10.68 -36.51 -5.40
N VAL A 133 -11.52 -36.12 -4.44
CA VAL A 133 -11.70 -34.72 -4.03
C VAL A 133 -10.45 -34.22 -3.32
N VAL A 134 -9.89 -34.99 -2.39
CA VAL A 134 -8.64 -34.61 -1.70
C VAL A 134 -7.45 -34.59 -2.66
N GLN A 135 -7.35 -35.56 -3.58
CA GLN A 135 -6.29 -35.59 -4.60
C GLN A 135 -6.33 -34.33 -5.49
N TRP A 136 -7.53 -33.93 -5.93
CA TRP A 136 -7.73 -32.69 -6.70
C TRP A 136 -7.44 -31.43 -5.87
N LEU A 137 -7.89 -31.38 -4.61
CA LEU A 137 -7.62 -30.27 -3.69
C LEU A 137 -6.12 -30.11 -3.40
N VAL A 138 -5.39 -31.20 -3.17
CA VAL A 138 -3.94 -31.21 -2.94
C VAL A 138 -3.21 -30.72 -4.19
N LYS A 139 -3.57 -31.23 -5.38
CA LYS A 139 -2.99 -30.75 -6.64
C LYS A 139 -3.21 -29.24 -6.82
N ARG A 140 -4.44 -28.75 -6.64
CA ARG A 140 -4.75 -27.31 -6.76
C ARG A 140 -4.02 -26.46 -5.72
N ALA A 141 -3.90 -26.93 -4.49
CA ALA A 141 -3.18 -26.21 -3.43
C ALA A 141 -1.67 -26.13 -3.71
N ILE A 142 -1.08 -27.11 -4.39
CA ILE A 142 0.31 -27.06 -4.86
C ILE A 142 0.45 -26.06 -6.02
N GLU A 143 -0.42 -26.14 -7.05
CA GLU A 143 -0.45 -25.18 -8.17
C GLU A 143 -0.54 -23.73 -7.68
N THR A 144 -1.52 -23.40 -6.83
CA THR A 144 -1.71 -22.04 -6.30
C THR A 144 -0.55 -21.60 -5.39
N ARG A 145 0.14 -22.54 -4.72
CA ARG A 145 1.32 -22.23 -3.89
C ARG A 145 2.58 -21.98 -4.74
N GLU A 146 2.67 -22.55 -5.93
CA GLU A 146 3.71 -22.24 -6.91
C GLU A 146 3.45 -20.85 -7.52
N GLU A 147 2.24 -20.60 -8.03
CA GLU A 147 1.82 -19.31 -8.60
C GLU A 147 1.97 -18.13 -7.61
N MET A 148 1.54 -18.31 -6.36
CA MET A 148 1.53 -17.26 -5.34
C MET A 148 2.81 -17.23 -4.48
N GLY A 149 3.71 -18.21 -4.64
CA GLY A 149 4.88 -18.42 -3.78
C GLY A 149 5.86 -17.24 -3.79
N ASP A 150 6.21 -16.73 -4.97
CA ASP A 150 7.12 -15.59 -5.10
C ASP A 150 6.47 -14.26 -4.68
N TYR A 151 5.15 -14.10 -4.86
CA TYR A 151 4.43 -12.96 -4.32
C TYR A 151 4.46 -12.94 -2.78
N VAL A 152 4.17 -14.07 -2.13
CA VAL A 152 4.23 -14.21 -0.67
C VAL A 152 5.66 -14.03 -0.14
N ARG A 153 6.67 -14.52 -0.87
CA ARG A 153 8.09 -14.29 -0.57
C ARG A 153 8.43 -12.80 -0.65
N ALA A 154 8.11 -12.12 -1.75
CA ALA A 154 8.37 -10.69 -1.94
C ALA A 154 7.64 -9.82 -0.91
N TYR A 155 6.39 -10.15 -0.59
CA TYR A 155 5.62 -9.49 0.46
C TYR A 155 6.26 -9.70 1.84
N SER A 156 6.70 -10.92 2.17
CA SER A 156 7.38 -11.24 3.43
C SER A 156 8.70 -10.48 3.58
N VAL A 157 9.51 -10.41 2.51
CA VAL A 157 10.74 -9.61 2.46
C VAL A 157 10.42 -8.12 2.65
N SER A 158 9.39 -7.59 1.97
CA SER A 158 8.96 -6.20 2.14
C SER A 158 8.50 -5.88 3.57
N GLN A 159 7.75 -6.77 4.23
CA GLN A 159 7.34 -6.57 5.61
C GLN A 159 8.52 -6.68 6.60
N PHE A 160 9.49 -7.56 6.34
CA PHE A 160 10.73 -7.64 7.11
C PHE A 160 11.55 -6.34 6.98
N GLN A 161 11.80 -5.88 5.75
CA GLN A 161 12.62 -4.70 5.44
C GLN A 161 12.05 -3.38 5.99
N LYS A 162 10.76 -3.31 6.35
CA LYS A 162 10.19 -2.14 7.07
C LYS A 162 10.67 -2.02 8.51
N SER A 163 11.10 -3.14 9.12
CA SER A 163 11.41 -3.24 10.55
C SER A 163 12.87 -3.61 10.82
N HIS A 164 13.53 -4.32 9.90
CA HIS A 164 14.89 -4.83 10.06
C HIS A 164 15.66 -4.75 8.73
N SER A 165 16.86 -4.17 8.78
CA SER A 165 17.86 -4.23 7.71
C SER A 165 18.68 -5.52 7.78
N LEU A 166 19.11 -6.06 6.64
CA LEU A 166 20.21 -7.04 6.62
C LEU A 166 21.56 -6.30 6.58
N PRO A 167 22.64 -6.83 7.20
CA PRO A 167 23.98 -6.23 7.10
C PRO A 167 24.48 -6.07 5.65
N GLN A 168 23.96 -6.87 4.73
CA GLN A 168 24.23 -6.77 3.29
C GLN A 168 23.55 -5.53 2.66
N ASP A 169 22.34 -5.18 3.09
CA ASP A 169 21.59 -3.99 2.61
C ASP A 169 22.24 -2.70 3.09
N GLU A 170 22.78 -2.69 4.32
CA GLU A 170 23.55 -1.56 4.86
C GLU A 170 24.88 -1.39 4.12
N ALA A 171 25.61 -2.49 3.90
CA ALA A 171 26.85 -2.48 3.12
C ALA A 171 26.62 -2.05 1.66
N PHE A 172 25.47 -2.38 1.06
CA PHE A 172 25.06 -1.89 -0.26
C PHE A 172 24.74 -0.38 -0.22
N SER A 173 23.98 0.06 0.78
CA SER A 173 23.58 1.47 0.94
C SER A 173 24.79 2.41 1.11
N GLN A 174 25.78 1.99 1.89
CA GLN A 174 27.05 2.72 2.04
C GLN A 174 27.84 2.81 0.72
N ARG A 175 27.85 1.75 -0.09
CA ARG A 175 28.49 1.76 -1.43
C ARG A 175 27.72 2.64 -2.42
N LYS A 176 26.39 2.59 -2.39
CA LYS A 176 25.51 3.37 -3.28
C LYS A 176 25.82 4.86 -3.23
N HIS A 177 25.98 5.43 -2.04
CA HIS A 177 26.32 6.86 -1.89
C HIS A 177 27.69 7.20 -2.50
N LYS A 178 28.69 6.34 -2.33
CA LYS A 178 30.03 6.55 -2.92
C LYS A 178 29.96 6.47 -4.45
N ALA A 179 29.30 5.45 -5.00
CA ALA A 179 29.15 5.27 -6.45
C ALA A 179 28.38 6.44 -7.10
N VAL A 180 27.27 6.89 -6.51
CA VAL A 180 26.52 8.06 -7.00
C VAL A 180 27.39 9.32 -6.96
N LYS A 181 28.15 9.56 -5.89
CA LYS A 181 29.07 10.71 -5.84
C LYS A 181 30.12 10.62 -6.95
N THR A 182 30.78 9.47 -7.15
CA THR A 182 31.80 9.32 -8.20
C THR A 182 31.22 9.56 -9.62
N VAL A 183 29.99 9.14 -9.89
CA VAL A 183 29.32 9.48 -11.18
C VAL A 183 29.07 10.98 -11.28
N GLN A 184 28.60 11.63 -10.21
CA GLN A 184 28.40 13.08 -10.20
C GLN A 184 29.71 13.86 -10.37
N ASP A 185 30.77 13.51 -9.64
CA ASP A 185 32.10 14.12 -9.74
C ASP A 185 32.64 14.02 -11.17
N VAL A 186 32.47 12.86 -11.83
CA VAL A 186 32.84 12.65 -13.25
C VAL A 186 32.00 13.51 -14.19
N CYS A 187 30.68 13.52 -14.04
CA CYS A 187 29.80 14.38 -14.85
C CYS A 187 30.17 15.87 -14.70
N ASP A 188 30.54 16.30 -13.51
CA ASP A 188 30.88 17.68 -13.19
C ASP A 188 32.24 18.10 -13.79
N VAL A 189 33.24 17.22 -13.77
CA VAL A 189 34.54 17.43 -14.45
C VAL A 189 34.40 17.58 -15.96
N TYR A 190 33.43 16.89 -16.58
CA TYR A 190 33.18 16.96 -18.03
C TYR A 190 32.09 17.97 -18.45
N LYS A 191 31.62 18.85 -17.55
CA LYS A 191 30.67 19.93 -17.90
C LYS A 191 31.28 20.92 -18.91
N PRO A 192 30.59 21.25 -20.02
CA PRO A 192 31.06 22.26 -20.97
C PRO A 192 31.14 23.66 -20.35
N GLN A 193 32.36 24.18 -20.13
CA GLN A 193 32.58 25.53 -19.63
C GLN A 193 32.75 26.55 -20.77
N ARG A 194 32.00 27.66 -20.70
CA ARG A 194 32.03 28.76 -21.67
C ARG A 194 33.16 29.75 -21.33
N ARG A 195 34.18 29.84 -22.18
CA ARG A 195 35.42 30.63 -22.00
C ARG A 195 35.38 32.04 -22.62
N TYR A 196 34.47 32.27 -23.57
CA TYR A 196 34.31 33.56 -24.24
C TYR A 196 32.84 33.93 -24.35
N LYS A 197 32.53 35.23 -24.42
CA LYS A 197 31.17 35.76 -24.52
C LYS A 197 31.11 36.85 -25.60
N ARG A 198 30.11 36.76 -26.49
CA ARG A 198 29.81 37.79 -27.48
C ARG A 198 29.45 39.11 -26.80
N GLN A 199 29.92 40.23 -27.33
CA GLN A 199 29.34 41.53 -27.01
C GLN A 199 27.97 41.68 -27.69
N ALA A 200 26.98 42.21 -26.98
CA ALA A 200 25.57 42.14 -27.41
C ALA A 200 25.26 42.87 -28.73
N VAL A 201 26.06 43.88 -29.10
CA VAL A 201 25.84 44.73 -30.28
C VAL A 201 26.34 44.07 -31.57
N ALA A 202 27.22 43.06 -31.50
CA ALA A 202 27.79 42.38 -32.66
C ALA A 202 26.93 41.20 -33.17
N GLY A 203 25.65 41.14 -32.79
CA GLY A 203 24.80 39.95 -32.95
C GLY A 203 23.84 39.93 -34.14
N GLU A 204 23.48 41.09 -34.70
CA GLU A 204 22.32 41.19 -35.61
C GLU A 204 22.63 40.81 -37.07
N HIS A 205 23.88 40.95 -37.51
CA HIS A 205 24.32 40.61 -38.87
C HIS A 205 25.66 39.89 -38.87
N LEU A 206 25.62 38.58 -38.58
CA LEU A 206 26.74 37.67 -38.85
C LEU A 206 26.22 36.45 -39.62
N ASP A 207 27.00 36.09 -40.64
CA ASP A 207 26.84 34.91 -41.50
C ASP A 207 26.78 33.60 -40.70
N GLU A 208 26.10 32.57 -41.20
CA GLU A 208 25.84 31.33 -40.45
C GLU A 208 27.15 30.64 -40.01
N GLU A 209 28.14 30.61 -40.90
CA GLU A 209 29.48 30.09 -40.60
C GLU A 209 30.16 30.88 -39.48
N SER A 210 30.02 32.21 -39.50
CA SER A 210 30.53 33.09 -38.43
C SER A 210 29.80 32.86 -37.12
N GLN A 211 28.50 32.52 -37.13
CA GLN A 211 27.74 32.13 -35.95
C GLN A 211 28.19 30.78 -35.37
N VAL A 212 28.53 29.81 -36.22
CA VAL A 212 29.10 28.51 -35.83
C VAL A 212 30.52 28.68 -35.26
N HIS A 213 31.40 29.40 -35.95
CA HIS A 213 32.77 29.64 -35.50
C HIS A 213 32.82 30.38 -34.16
N SER A 214 31.98 31.41 -33.97
CA SER A 214 31.86 32.08 -32.66
C SER A 214 31.35 31.13 -31.57
N THR A 215 30.35 30.29 -31.84
CA THR A 215 29.84 29.30 -30.84
C THR A 215 30.90 28.25 -30.46
N LEU A 216 31.72 27.80 -31.41
CA LEU A 216 32.85 26.92 -31.11
C LEU A 216 33.92 27.63 -30.26
N LEU A 217 34.23 28.89 -30.59
CA LEU A 217 35.12 29.75 -29.80
C LEU A 217 34.63 29.94 -28.36
N GLU A 218 33.32 30.09 -28.14
CA GLU A 218 32.72 30.23 -26.80
C GLU A 218 33.10 29.06 -25.88
N TYR A 219 33.22 27.84 -26.40
CA TYR A 219 33.68 26.65 -25.66
C TYR A 219 35.17 26.31 -25.88
N GLY A 220 35.95 27.27 -26.38
CA GLY A 220 37.40 27.18 -26.54
C GLY A 220 37.88 26.31 -27.70
N ARG A 221 37.00 25.90 -28.63
CA ARG A 221 37.37 25.14 -29.83
C ARG A 221 37.49 26.08 -31.03
N ARG A 222 38.60 26.00 -31.76
CA ARG A 222 38.71 26.64 -33.09
C ARG A 222 38.44 25.60 -34.16
N TYR A 223 37.81 26.01 -35.25
CA TYR A 223 37.79 25.23 -36.49
C TYR A 223 39.22 25.20 -37.09
N GLY A 224 39.52 24.23 -37.96
CA GLY A 224 40.86 24.07 -38.57
C GLY A 224 41.97 23.49 -37.65
N TYR A 225 42.00 23.81 -36.36
CA TYR A 225 43.05 23.37 -35.42
C TYR A 225 42.92 21.90 -34.96
N GLY A 226 42.91 20.97 -35.91
CA GLY A 226 43.17 19.56 -35.65
C GLY A 226 44.65 19.37 -35.25
N LYS A 227 44.91 19.10 -33.97
CA LYS A 227 46.26 18.74 -33.51
C LYS A 227 46.76 17.49 -34.26
N GLN A 228 47.66 17.68 -35.23
CA GLN A 228 48.56 16.62 -35.68
C GLN A 228 49.45 16.21 -34.50
N THR A 229 48.93 15.29 -33.69
CA THR A 229 49.63 14.78 -32.51
C THR A 229 50.68 13.82 -33.02
N GLN A 230 51.96 14.21 -32.94
CA GLN A 230 53.09 13.35 -33.29
C GLN A 230 53.16 12.14 -32.34
N ASN A 231 52.38 11.10 -32.62
CA ASN A 231 52.51 9.82 -31.93
C ASN A 231 53.81 9.17 -32.34
N LYS A 232 54.74 9.07 -31.38
CA LYS A 232 55.99 8.33 -31.53
C LYS A 232 55.71 6.84 -31.77
N GLN A 233 56.66 6.21 -32.47
CA GLN A 233 56.61 4.85 -32.99
C GLN A 233 56.11 3.81 -31.98
N GLY A 234 55.18 2.96 -32.43
CA GLY A 234 54.83 1.68 -31.83
C GLY A 234 54.79 0.62 -32.94
N LYS A 235 55.48 -0.50 -32.72
CA LYS A 235 55.58 -1.64 -33.65
C LYS A 235 54.34 -2.55 -33.57
N GLU A 236 54.03 -3.40 -34.55
CA GLU A 236 54.59 -3.56 -35.91
C GLU A 236 53.38 -3.37 -36.91
N ASP A 237 53.11 -4.00 -38.06
CA ASP A 237 53.69 -5.09 -38.85
C ASP A 237 53.28 -4.95 -40.37
N LYS A 238 53.59 -5.97 -41.16
CA LYS A 238 53.16 -6.39 -42.53
C LYS A 238 51.76 -5.94 -43.02
N ASN A 239 51.53 -5.72 -44.33
CA ASN A 239 52.38 -6.00 -45.51
C ASN A 239 51.94 -5.23 -46.80
N LEU A 240 52.89 -5.06 -47.75
CA LEU A 240 52.69 -4.90 -49.22
C LEU A 240 51.87 -3.66 -49.71
N ILE A 241 52.26 -2.88 -50.73
CA ILE A 241 53.32 -2.94 -51.77
C ILE A 241 53.92 -1.54 -52.00
N LYS A 242 55.19 -1.46 -52.42
CA LYS A 242 55.82 -0.24 -52.96
C LYS A 242 55.64 -0.13 -54.47
N VAL A 243 55.26 1.05 -54.99
CA VAL A 243 55.79 1.55 -56.27
C VAL A 243 56.03 3.07 -56.15
N HIS A 244 57.16 3.51 -56.70
CA HIS A 244 57.59 4.90 -56.88
C HIS A 244 56.60 5.69 -57.79
N GLY A 245 56.54 7.02 -57.79
CA GLY A 245 57.31 8.04 -57.07
C GLY A 245 57.19 9.39 -57.80
N GLY A 246 57.94 10.41 -57.38
CA GLY A 246 58.06 11.68 -58.10
C GLY A 246 57.00 12.74 -57.77
N ALA A 247 57.44 13.80 -57.10
CA ALA A 247 56.86 15.14 -57.24
C ALA A 247 57.42 15.78 -58.55
N PRO A 248 56.89 16.89 -59.11
CA PRO A 248 56.58 18.12 -58.38
C PRO A 248 55.12 18.61 -58.49
N ALA A 249 54.75 19.53 -57.60
CA ALA A 249 53.57 20.39 -57.81
C ALA A 249 53.97 21.63 -58.61
N GLY A 250 53.14 22.00 -59.60
CA GLY A 250 53.18 23.30 -60.29
C GLY A 250 52.09 24.24 -59.75
N PRO A 251 52.27 25.58 -59.78
CA PRO A 251 51.65 26.42 -58.77
C PRO A 251 50.43 27.21 -59.27
N THR A 252 49.23 26.92 -58.76
CA THR A 252 48.07 27.85 -58.88
C THR A 252 47.13 27.74 -57.68
N GLU A 253 46.60 26.54 -57.38
CA GLU A 253 45.60 26.34 -56.32
C GLU A 253 46.13 26.66 -54.90
N LEU A 254 47.46 26.63 -54.69
CA LEU A 254 48.05 27.00 -53.41
C LEU A 254 47.88 28.49 -53.05
N SER A 255 47.80 29.42 -54.02
CA SER A 255 47.49 30.82 -53.66
C SER A 255 46.05 30.88 -53.16
N GLU A 256 45.09 30.33 -53.91
CA GLU A 256 43.68 30.42 -53.55
C GLU A 256 43.38 29.70 -52.21
N GLU A 257 44.00 28.56 -51.92
CA GLU A 257 43.85 27.91 -50.60
C GLU A 257 44.62 28.63 -49.47
N GLU A 258 45.83 29.16 -49.69
CA GLU A 258 46.58 29.93 -48.68
C GLU A 258 45.91 31.30 -48.41
N ASP A 259 45.38 31.97 -49.44
CA ASP A 259 44.65 33.24 -49.37
C ASP A 259 43.27 33.06 -48.71
N LEU A 260 42.53 31.99 -49.02
CA LEU A 260 41.26 31.66 -48.32
C LEU A 260 41.52 31.28 -46.86
N GLN A 261 42.56 30.52 -46.56
CA GLN A 261 42.93 30.21 -45.17
C GLN A 261 43.42 31.46 -44.42
N ALA A 262 44.15 32.36 -45.07
CA ALA A 262 44.58 33.63 -44.47
C ALA A 262 43.40 34.61 -44.27
N ALA A 263 42.43 34.62 -45.19
CA ALA A 263 41.20 35.39 -45.07
C ALA A 263 40.33 34.86 -43.92
N GLU A 264 40.11 33.54 -43.83
CA GLU A 264 39.31 32.94 -42.76
C GLU A 264 40.04 32.96 -41.41
N GLU A 265 41.38 32.80 -41.35
CA GLU A 265 42.15 33.11 -40.15
C GLU A 265 41.99 34.59 -39.75
N SER A 266 41.94 35.52 -40.71
CA SER A 266 41.73 36.95 -40.41
C SER A 266 40.30 37.24 -39.96
N ARG A 267 39.30 36.55 -40.51
CA ARG A 267 37.90 36.55 -40.06
C ARG A 267 37.80 36.01 -38.62
N ILE A 268 38.48 34.91 -38.31
CA ILE A 268 38.59 34.33 -36.96
C ILE A 268 39.34 35.26 -36.00
N ARG A 269 40.40 35.95 -36.43
CA ARG A 269 41.12 36.96 -35.62
C ARG A 269 40.25 38.18 -35.33
N ALA A 270 39.49 38.68 -36.31
CA ALA A 270 38.52 39.76 -36.12
C ALA A 270 37.41 39.33 -35.15
N LEU A 271 36.88 38.11 -35.32
CA LEU A 271 35.89 37.50 -34.43
C LEU A 271 36.43 37.29 -33.01
N MET A 272 37.70 36.88 -32.86
CA MET A 272 38.36 36.85 -31.55
C MET A 272 38.52 38.23 -30.92
N THR A 273 38.67 39.29 -31.73
CA THR A 273 38.81 40.67 -31.26
C THR A 273 37.47 41.26 -30.81
N SER A 274 36.35 40.83 -31.39
CA SER A 274 34.99 41.19 -30.95
C SER A 274 34.43 40.32 -29.80
N MET A 275 35.20 39.32 -29.35
CA MET A 275 34.81 38.37 -28.31
C MET A 275 35.50 38.66 -26.98
N ALA A 276 34.71 38.99 -25.95
CA ALA A 276 35.26 39.19 -24.62
C ALA A 276 35.72 37.85 -24.02
N SER A 277 36.97 37.80 -23.57
CA SER A 277 37.48 36.66 -22.81
C SER A 277 36.87 36.66 -21.42
N MET A 278 36.10 35.62 -21.09
CA MET A 278 35.57 35.41 -19.74
C MET A 278 36.63 34.76 -18.87
N THR A 279 37.69 35.50 -18.55
CA THR A 279 38.55 35.19 -17.41
C THR A 279 37.79 35.58 -16.14
N THR A 280 37.37 34.60 -15.36
CA THR A 280 36.62 34.80 -14.12
C THR A 280 37.55 35.16 -12.97
N GLU A 281 38.14 36.36 -13.01
CA GLU A 281 38.69 37.09 -11.85
C GLU A 281 39.01 38.55 -12.26
N GLU A 282 38.74 39.51 -11.38
CA GLU A 282 38.80 40.95 -11.71
C GLU A 282 40.24 41.49 -11.67
N GLY A 283 40.90 41.55 -12.84
CA GLY A 283 42.29 42.02 -12.97
C GLY A 283 42.51 43.01 -14.12
N ARG A 284 43.01 44.21 -13.81
CA ARG A 284 43.43 45.22 -14.81
C ARG A 284 44.54 44.68 -15.72
N LEU A 285 44.31 44.68 -17.04
CA LEU A 285 45.37 44.47 -18.03
C LEU A 285 45.94 45.82 -18.50
N THR A 286 47.23 46.07 -18.21
CA THR A 286 47.96 47.28 -18.64
C THR A 286 48.53 47.14 -20.05
N ALA A 287 48.47 48.22 -20.83
CA ALA A 287 48.79 48.24 -22.27
C ALA A 287 50.17 47.66 -22.67
N SER A 288 51.16 47.65 -21.76
CA SER A 288 52.49 47.07 -22.02
C SER A 288 52.46 45.60 -22.45
N ALA A 289 51.47 44.82 -22.02
CA ALA A 289 51.33 43.41 -22.41
C ALA A 289 50.94 43.23 -23.88
N VAL A 290 50.23 44.21 -24.48
CA VAL A 290 49.82 44.17 -25.89
C VAL A 290 51.02 44.38 -26.82
N GLY A 291 51.98 45.23 -26.42
CA GLY A 291 53.18 45.52 -27.21
C GLY A 291 54.05 44.30 -27.49
N GLN A 292 54.26 43.43 -26.49
CA GLN A 292 55.08 42.21 -26.66
C GLN A 292 54.43 41.20 -27.62
N ILE A 293 53.10 41.11 -27.66
CA ILE A 293 52.37 40.19 -28.55
C ILE A 293 52.44 40.64 -30.02
N VAL A 294 52.53 41.95 -30.28
CA VAL A 294 52.72 42.49 -31.64
C VAL A 294 54.19 42.37 -32.07
N GLY A 295 55.14 42.64 -31.18
CA GLY A 295 56.58 42.56 -31.47
C GLY A 295 57.04 41.17 -31.92
N LEU A 296 56.49 40.10 -31.34
CA LEU A 296 56.84 38.72 -31.73
C LEU A 296 56.46 38.37 -33.19
N LYS A 297 55.49 39.07 -33.79
CA LYS A 297 55.02 38.80 -35.16
C LYS A 297 55.76 39.59 -36.25
N SER A 298 56.51 40.63 -35.89
CA SER A 298 57.23 41.45 -36.88
C SER A 298 58.42 40.70 -37.50
N GLU A 299 59.02 39.76 -36.77
CA GLU A 299 60.07 38.89 -37.30
C GLU A 299 59.51 37.84 -38.28
N GLU A 300 58.35 37.25 -37.98
CA GLU A 300 57.66 36.29 -38.85
C GLU A 300 57.27 36.93 -40.20
N ILE A 301 56.76 38.17 -40.16
CA ILE A 301 56.38 38.93 -41.36
C ILE A 301 57.57 39.20 -42.28
N LYS A 302 58.78 39.47 -41.75
CA LYS A 302 59.99 39.63 -42.57
C LYS A 302 60.37 38.34 -43.29
N GLN A 303 60.29 37.19 -42.61
CA GLN A 303 60.63 35.90 -43.20
C GLN A 303 59.66 35.52 -44.33
N MET A 304 58.37 35.79 -44.15
CA MET A 304 57.36 35.64 -45.21
C MET A 304 57.65 36.56 -46.41
N ALA A 305 58.03 37.82 -46.17
CA ALA A 305 58.37 38.75 -47.26
C ALA A 305 59.58 38.28 -48.11
N SER A 306 60.63 37.73 -47.47
CA SER A 306 61.75 37.11 -48.22
C SER A 306 61.32 35.86 -49.00
N ALA A 307 60.48 35.00 -48.42
CA ALA A 307 60.00 33.79 -49.09
C ALA A 307 59.11 34.10 -50.31
N TYR A 308 58.30 35.17 -50.28
CA TYR A 308 57.52 35.61 -51.43
C TYR A 308 58.41 36.14 -52.57
N ALA A 309 59.49 36.87 -52.26
CA ALA A 309 60.45 37.31 -53.28
C ALA A 309 61.12 36.10 -53.97
N GLU A 310 61.61 35.13 -53.19
CA GLU A 310 62.25 33.91 -53.69
C GLU A 310 61.27 33.00 -54.49
N ARG A 311 59.96 33.09 -54.23
CA ARG A 311 58.91 32.36 -54.96
C ARG A 311 58.47 33.08 -56.24
N ALA A 312 58.60 34.41 -56.31
CA ALA A 312 58.29 35.20 -57.51
C ALA A 312 59.31 34.97 -58.64
N GLU A 313 60.61 34.90 -58.32
CA GLU A 313 61.68 34.64 -59.31
C GLU A 313 61.61 33.23 -59.94
N ARG A 314 60.80 32.32 -59.37
CA ARG A 314 60.61 30.94 -59.89
C ARG A 314 59.38 30.77 -60.78
N LEU A 315 58.68 31.85 -61.13
CA LEU A 315 57.46 31.83 -61.95
C LEU A 315 57.66 32.31 -63.40
N THR A 316 58.89 32.66 -63.78
CA THR A 316 59.20 33.25 -65.10
C THR A 316 59.71 32.25 -66.15
N ASP A 317 59.72 30.95 -65.87
CA ASP A 317 60.27 29.95 -66.80
C ASP A 317 59.40 28.67 -66.92
N ASP A 318 59.63 27.97 -68.03
CA ASP A 318 59.01 26.72 -68.53
C ASP A 318 57.52 26.73 -69.00
N GLN A 319 57.22 25.85 -69.96
CA GLN A 319 56.00 25.89 -70.79
C GLN A 319 55.17 24.58 -70.77
N VAL A 320 53.89 24.71 -71.17
CA VAL A 320 52.85 23.66 -71.24
C VAL A 320 53.22 22.49 -72.18
N PRO A 321 52.74 21.24 -71.93
CA PRO A 321 51.56 20.81 -72.70
C PRO A 321 50.50 19.96 -71.95
N LYS A 322 49.26 20.08 -72.44
CA LYS A 322 47.96 19.63 -71.87
C LYS A 322 47.68 18.11 -71.90
N TYR A 323 46.89 17.61 -70.94
CA TYR A 323 45.89 16.52 -71.14
C TYR A 323 44.77 16.56 -70.06
N GLY A 324 43.51 16.25 -70.41
CA GLY A 324 42.57 15.54 -69.50
C GLY A 324 41.44 16.27 -68.73
N SER A 325 41.21 17.58 -68.86
CA SER A 325 40.35 18.39 -67.95
C SER A 325 38.95 17.82 -67.61
N ALA A 326 38.23 17.23 -68.57
CA ALA A 326 36.85 16.78 -68.38
C ALA A 326 36.69 15.68 -67.30
N GLN A 327 37.73 14.88 -67.05
CA GLN A 327 37.67 13.79 -66.07
C GLN A 327 37.96 14.26 -64.63
N GLN A 328 38.72 15.37 -64.47
CA GLN A 328 38.88 16.05 -63.19
C GLN A 328 37.57 16.70 -62.75
N HIS A 329 36.91 17.44 -63.66
CA HIS A 329 35.62 18.09 -63.38
C HIS A 329 34.53 17.09 -62.94
N ARG A 330 34.45 15.89 -63.54
CA ARG A 330 33.54 14.82 -63.07
C ARG A 330 33.83 14.34 -61.64
N ARG A 331 35.08 14.43 -61.17
CA ARG A 331 35.45 14.06 -59.80
C ARG A 331 35.12 15.15 -58.79
N THR A 332 35.35 16.43 -59.11
CA THR A 332 34.96 17.54 -58.23
C THR A 332 33.44 17.66 -58.12
N VAL A 333 32.69 17.52 -59.22
CA VAL A 333 31.21 17.43 -59.19
C VAL A 333 30.73 16.25 -58.34
N ALA A 334 31.41 15.10 -58.38
CA ALA A 334 31.08 13.96 -57.52
C ALA A 334 31.37 14.23 -56.02
N SER A 335 32.47 14.93 -55.69
CA SER A 335 32.76 15.31 -54.30
C SER A 335 31.81 16.37 -53.76
N LEU A 336 31.44 17.37 -54.57
CA LEU A 336 30.47 18.41 -54.22
C LEU A 336 29.08 17.80 -54.01
N ASN A 337 28.62 16.92 -54.91
CA ASN A 337 27.36 16.18 -54.70
C ASN A 337 27.39 15.34 -53.42
N LYS A 338 28.52 14.75 -53.05
CA LYS A 338 28.67 14.02 -51.78
C LYS A 338 28.65 14.94 -50.55
N GLN A 339 29.22 16.15 -50.64
CA GLN A 339 29.10 17.16 -49.59
C GLN A 339 27.66 17.68 -49.46
N ILE A 340 26.97 17.93 -50.57
CA ILE A 340 25.55 18.32 -50.59
C ILE A 340 24.69 17.23 -49.92
N GLN A 341 24.92 15.95 -50.24
CA GLN A 341 24.22 14.82 -49.58
C GLN A 341 24.51 14.70 -48.08
N LEU A 342 25.70 15.09 -47.62
CA LEU A 342 26.02 15.14 -46.19
C LEU A 342 25.31 16.32 -45.51
N ARG A 343 25.32 17.51 -46.12
CA ARG A 343 24.63 18.70 -45.58
C ARG A 343 23.10 18.56 -45.60
N SER A 344 22.51 17.94 -46.62
CA SER A 344 21.06 17.68 -46.65
C SER A 344 20.66 16.72 -45.52
N ARG A 345 21.48 15.69 -45.26
CA ARG A 345 21.29 14.78 -44.13
C ARG A 345 21.45 15.47 -42.77
N GLU A 346 22.45 16.35 -42.60
CA GLU A 346 22.59 17.15 -41.38
C GLU A 346 21.37 18.05 -41.15
N LEU A 347 20.79 18.63 -42.22
CA LEU A 347 19.54 19.40 -42.15
C LEU A 347 18.34 18.52 -41.79
N GLU A 348 18.20 17.33 -42.37
CA GLU A 348 17.15 16.35 -42.02
C GLU A 348 17.24 15.93 -40.54
N GLU A 349 18.44 15.59 -40.05
CA GLU A 349 18.66 15.20 -38.65
C GLU A 349 18.39 16.36 -37.68
N MET A 350 18.68 17.62 -38.07
CA MET A 350 18.34 18.80 -37.27
C MET A 350 16.85 19.17 -37.32
N GLN A 351 16.17 18.98 -38.47
CA GLN A 351 14.72 19.14 -38.58
C GLN A 351 13.98 18.09 -37.74
N ALA A 352 14.44 16.83 -37.74
CA ALA A 352 13.89 15.77 -36.89
C ALA A 352 13.99 16.13 -35.39
N ARG A 353 15.16 16.58 -34.92
CA ARG A 353 15.35 17.05 -33.53
C ARG A 353 14.46 18.25 -33.18
N ARG A 354 14.26 19.19 -34.11
CA ARG A 354 13.34 20.31 -33.91
C ARG A 354 11.89 19.81 -33.72
N LEU A 355 11.44 18.87 -34.53
CA LEU A 355 10.10 18.28 -34.43
C LEU A 355 9.92 17.50 -33.12
N GLU A 356 10.92 16.74 -32.70
CA GLU A 356 10.94 16.02 -31.42
C GLU A 356 10.82 16.98 -30.23
N VAL A 357 11.68 18.01 -30.16
CA VAL A 357 11.64 19.03 -29.10
C VAL A 357 10.30 19.78 -29.11
N GLN A 358 9.79 20.17 -30.28
CA GLN A 358 8.49 20.83 -30.40
C GLN A 358 7.34 19.93 -29.90
N GLY A 359 7.39 18.62 -30.19
CA GLY A 359 6.45 17.64 -29.65
C GLY A 359 6.47 17.58 -28.12
N THR A 360 7.67 17.50 -27.51
CA THR A 360 7.79 17.51 -26.03
C THR A 360 7.29 18.81 -25.39
N TYR A 361 7.47 19.95 -26.06
CA TYR A 361 6.95 21.24 -25.63
C TYR A 361 5.41 21.30 -25.69
N ASP A 362 4.81 20.85 -26.80
CA ASP A 362 3.35 20.83 -26.94
C ASP A 362 2.70 19.79 -26.00
N GLU A 363 3.38 18.69 -25.67
CA GLU A 363 2.97 17.78 -24.59
C GLU A 363 3.03 18.43 -23.20
N ALA A 364 4.14 19.10 -22.87
CA ALA A 364 4.28 19.79 -21.59
C ALA A 364 3.24 20.90 -21.42
N LYS A 365 2.95 21.62 -22.51
CA LYS A 365 1.92 22.66 -22.58
C LYS A 365 0.50 22.09 -22.36
N LYS A 366 0.17 20.93 -22.95
CA LYS A 366 -1.10 20.22 -22.70
C LYS A 366 -1.21 19.80 -21.23
N LYS A 367 -0.20 19.11 -20.70
CA LYS A 367 -0.14 18.69 -19.28
C LYS A 367 -0.32 19.88 -18.33
N PHE A 368 0.27 21.04 -18.64
CA PHE A 368 0.07 22.28 -17.88
C PHE A 368 -1.38 22.82 -17.97
N SER A 369 -1.99 22.86 -19.16
CA SER A 369 -3.40 23.26 -19.28
C SER A 369 -4.36 22.29 -18.57
N ASP A 370 -4.09 20.99 -18.62
CA ASP A 370 -4.93 19.96 -18.01
C ASP A 370 -4.87 20.05 -16.48
N VAL A 371 -3.67 20.21 -15.90
CA VAL A 371 -3.48 20.45 -14.46
C VAL A 371 -4.11 21.79 -14.01
N SER A 372 -4.01 22.84 -14.83
CA SER A 372 -4.64 24.14 -14.55
C SER A 372 -6.17 24.04 -14.52
N VAL A 373 -6.78 23.32 -15.47
CA VAL A 373 -8.23 23.07 -15.50
C VAL A 373 -8.66 22.19 -14.32
N SER A 374 -7.87 21.17 -13.93
CA SER A 374 -8.17 20.33 -12.78
C SER A 374 -8.04 21.08 -11.44
N THR A 375 -7.05 21.97 -11.28
CA THR A 375 -6.95 22.83 -10.09
C THR A 375 -8.08 23.85 -10.01
N ALA A 376 -8.52 24.42 -11.14
CA ALA A 376 -9.71 25.28 -11.18
C ALA A 376 -10.99 24.54 -10.74
N LYS A 377 -11.19 23.28 -11.19
CA LYS A 377 -12.33 22.44 -10.75
C LYS A 377 -12.27 22.11 -9.26
N LEU A 378 -11.09 21.74 -8.75
CA LEU A 378 -10.91 21.49 -7.32
C LEU A 378 -11.17 22.74 -6.47
N GLN A 379 -10.89 23.94 -6.99
CA GLN A 379 -11.24 25.21 -6.33
C GLN A 379 -12.74 25.53 -6.37
N THR A 380 -13.49 25.14 -7.41
CA THR A 380 -14.95 25.28 -7.41
C THR A 380 -15.60 24.24 -6.51
N GLU A 381 -15.16 22.98 -6.55
CA GLU A 381 -15.65 21.90 -5.68
C GLU A 381 -15.36 22.20 -4.19
N LEU A 382 -14.21 22.80 -3.86
CA LEU A 382 -13.92 23.27 -2.50
C LEU A 382 -14.92 24.33 -2.04
N ARG A 383 -15.24 25.33 -2.87
CA ARG A 383 -16.22 26.37 -2.52
C ARG A 383 -17.63 25.82 -2.38
N GLU A 384 -18.05 24.93 -3.28
CA GLU A 384 -19.35 24.26 -3.18
C GLU A 384 -19.46 23.45 -1.87
N LEU A 385 -18.37 22.83 -1.41
CA LEU A 385 -18.31 22.18 -0.10
C LEU A 385 -18.31 23.17 1.07
N GLU A 386 -17.58 24.29 0.98
CA GLU A 386 -17.58 25.37 1.99
C GLU A 386 -18.97 26.01 2.14
N ASP A 387 -19.68 26.24 1.02
CA ASP A 387 -21.06 26.75 1.00
C ASP A 387 -22.06 25.72 1.58
N LEU A 388 -21.88 24.42 1.32
CA LEU A 388 -22.71 23.36 1.91
C LEU A 388 -22.45 23.18 3.42
N GLU A 389 -21.19 23.28 3.86
CA GLU A 389 -20.82 23.34 5.29
C GLU A 389 -21.43 24.58 5.97
N GLY A 390 -21.43 25.74 5.30
CA GLY A 390 -22.04 26.98 5.81
C GLY A 390 -23.56 26.91 5.96
N ASN A 391 -24.23 26.07 5.17
CA ASN A 391 -25.68 25.87 5.21
C ASN A 391 -26.13 24.75 6.19
N THR A 392 -25.21 24.03 6.84
CA THR A 392 -25.56 23.03 7.86
C THR A 392 -25.53 23.63 9.28
N GLU A 393 -26.56 23.36 10.08
CA GLU A 393 -26.88 24.14 11.28
C GLU A 393 -25.91 23.95 12.47
N SER A 394 -24.82 24.73 12.56
CA SER A 394 -24.35 25.30 13.83
C SER A 394 -23.16 26.25 13.71
N SER A 395 -23.34 27.51 14.12
CA SER A 395 -22.25 28.50 14.28
C SER A 395 -21.13 28.01 15.22
N ARG A 396 -21.46 27.16 16.22
CA ARG A 396 -20.47 26.50 17.09
C ARG A 396 -19.60 25.47 16.36
N GLU A 397 -20.17 24.71 15.42
CA GLU A 397 -19.42 23.70 14.67
C GLU A 397 -18.55 24.36 13.60
N SER A 398 -19.05 25.41 12.93
CA SER A 398 -18.22 26.26 12.06
C SER A 398 -17.01 26.86 12.80
N SER A 399 -17.22 27.42 14.01
CA SER A 399 -16.13 27.94 14.84
C SER A 399 -15.15 26.86 15.30
N LEU A 400 -15.63 25.66 15.65
CA LEU A 400 -14.80 24.52 16.01
C LEU A 400 -13.98 24.00 14.81
N LEU A 401 -14.59 23.92 13.62
CA LEU A 401 -13.94 23.52 12.38
C LEU A 401 -12.89 24.53 11.93
N ALA A 402 -13.13 25.83 12.09
CA ALA A 402 -12.12 26.86 11.86
C ALA A 402 -10.90 26.68 12.79
N GLY A 403 -11.14 26.48 14.09
CA GLY A 403 -10.07 26.18 15.06
C GLY A 403 -9.34 24.86 14.77
N LEU A 404 -10.04 23.84 14.29
CA LEU A 404 -9.42 22.57 13.85
C LEU A 404 -8.60 22.75 12.57
N ARG A 405 -9.04 23.56 11.60
CA ARG A 405 -8.27 23.91 10.39
C ARG A 405 -6.98 24.66 10.76
N GLU A 406 -7.06 25.62 11.69
CA GLU A 406 -5.89 26.33 12.22
C GLU A 406 -4.94 25.39 12.99
N LEU A 407 -5.46 24.49 13.83
CA LEU A 407 -4.66 23.49 14.55
C LEU A 407 -4.01 22.45 13.61
N VAL A 408 -4.65 22.08 12.51
CA VAL A 408 -4.04 21.21 11.48
C VAL A 408 -2.96 21.96 10.71
N ALA A 409 -3.24 23.17 10.22
CA ALA A 409 -2.27 23.98 9.48
C ALA A 409 -1.02 24.30 10.33
N THR A 410 -1.19 24.63 11.61
CA THR A 410 -0.07 24.83 12.54
C THR A 410 0.64 23.52 12.87
N ASN A 411 -0.04 22.38 12.95
CA ASN A 411 0.61 21.07 13.13
C ASN A 411 1.47 20.66 11.92
N GLU A 412 1.01 20.95 10.70
CA GLU A 412 1.77 20.69 9.47
C GLU A 412 2.94 21.66 9.31
N ALA A 413 2.75 22.95 9.61
CA ALA A 413 3.84 23.92 9.67
C ALA A 413 4.91 23.52 10.70
N LEU A 414 4.52 23.07 11.89
CA LEU A 414 5.44 22.59 12.93
C LEU A 414 6.18 21.30 12.51
N LYS A 415 5.54 20.41 11.74
CA LYS A 415 6.22 19.22 11.15
C LYS A 415 7.26 19.63 10.10
N SER A 416 6.96 20.59 9.23
CA SER A 416 7.92 21.11 8.26
C SER A 416 9.10 21.76 8.97
N GLN A 417 8.82 22.66 9.93
CA GLN A 417 9.84 23.30 10.76
C GLN A 417 10.68 22.29 11.55
N GLU A 418 10.09 21.21 12.09
CA GLU A 418 10.87 20.14 12.74
C GLU A 418 11.76 19.40 11.72
N GLN A 419 11.27 19.08 10.53
CA GLN A 419 12.04 18.40 9.49
C GLN A 419 13.21 19.27 8.99
N GLU A 420 12.95 20.56 8.74
CA GLU A 420 13.92 21.58 8.34
C GLU A 420 14.97 21.81 9.44
N PHE A 421 14.54 22.00 10.70
CA PHE A 421 15.44 22.16 11.85
C PHE A 421 16.31 20.91 12.07
N ARG A 422 15.73 19.70 11.96
CA ARG A 422 16.48 18.44 11.97
C ARG A 422 17.46 18.34 10.79
N GLN A 423 17.18 18.96 9.65
CA GLN A 423 18.11 19.01 8.50
C GLN A 423 19.24 20.02 8.73
N GLN A 424 18.92 21.23 9.20
CA GLN A 424 19.89 22.26 9.60
C GLN A 424 20.86 21.73 10.67
N CYS A 425 20.34 21.14 11.76
CA CYS A 425 21.18 20.53 12.81
C CYS A 425 22.12 19.43 12.28
N ARG A 426 21.73 18.68 11.24
CA ARG A 426 22.60 17.66 10.61
C ARG A 426 23.65 18.31 9.69
N GLN A 427 23.31 19.39 9.01
CA GLN A 427 24.26 20.16 8.20
C GLN A 427 25.30 20.88 9.08
N GLU A 428 24.87 21.54 10.16
CA GLU A 428 25.74 22.17 11.15
C GLU A 428 26.64 21.14 11.84
N MET A 429 26.11 19.98 12.25
CA MET A 429 26.92 18.89 12.81
C MET A 429 28.00 18.43 11.82
N ALA A 430 27.67 18.25 10.54
CA ALA A 430 28.64 17.86 9.52
C ALA A 430 29.70 18.95 9.28
N GLN A 431 29.30 20.23 9.23
CA GLN A 431 30.23 21.36 9.09
C GLN A 431 31.17 21.50 10.29
N LEU A 432 30.67 21.29 11.51
CA LEU A 432 31.48 21.32 12.73
C LEU A 432 32.41 20.10 12.81
N GLN A 433 31.96 18.92 12.41
CA GLN A 433 32.82 17.73 12.29
C GLN A 433 33.93 17.94 11.25
N GLN A 434 33.62 18.54 10.11
CA GLN A 434 34.62 18.89 9.10
C GLN A 434 35.63 19.90 9.65
N LYS A 435 35.19 21.03 10.23
CA LYS A 435 36.08 22.01 10.87
C LYS A 435 36.95 21.42 11.97
N ILE A 436 36.44 20.46 12.74
CA ILE A 436 37.23 19.73 13.75
C ILE A 436 38.30 18.85 13.11
N GLU A 437 38.03 18.25 11.94
CA GLU A 437 39.01 17.44 11.21
C GLU A 437 40.05 18.30 10.47
N ASP A 438 39.64 19.45 9.92
CA ASP A 438 40.52 20.45 9.32
C ASP A 438 41.48 21.02 10.40
N LEU A 439 40.95 21.46 11.55
CA LEU A 439 41.74 21.94 12.68
C LEU A 439 42.67 20.88 13.27
N LYS A 440 42.31 19.59 13.24
CA LYS A 440 43.23 18.50 13.63
C LYS A 440 44.43 18.43 12.68
N GLN A 441 44.19 18.53 11.38
CA GLN A 441 45.25 18.49 10.36
C GLN A 441 46.17 19.71 10.50
N GLU A 442 45.61 20.90 10.76
CA GLU A 442 46.38 22.11 11.07
C GLU A 442 47.17 21.99 12.39
N SER A 443 46.62 21.33 13.41
CA SER A 443 47.27 21.09 14.71
C SER A 443 48.41 20.06 14.70
N GLY A 444 48.80 19.54 13.53
CA GLY A 444 49.89 18.56 13.38
C GLY A 444 51.30 19.06 13.73
N GLY A 445 51.46 20.35 14.05
CA GLY A 445 52.73 20.96 14.49
C GLY A 445 52.81 21.13 16.01
N THR A 446 53.94 20.72 16.61
CA THR A 446 54.19 20.87 18.05
C THR A 446 54.45 22.32 18.47
N GLY A 447 53.69 22.83 19.44
CA GLY A 447 53.92 24.16 20.02
C GLY A 447 53.16 24.41 21.33
N ASP A 448 53.72 23.99 22.47
CA ASP A 448 53.18 24.37 23.78
C ASP A 448 53.55 25.83 24.12
N SER A 449 52.68 26.75 23.72
CA SER A 449 52.74 28.18 24.07
C SER A 449 51.71 28.50 25.16
N ASP A 450 51.96 29.47 26.04
CA ASP A 450 51.02 29.77 27.13
C ASP A 450 49.69 30.39 26.65
N ASN A 451 49.68 31.03 25.48
CA ASN A 451 48.43 31.40 24.79
C ASN A 451 47.53 30.19 24.54
N ASP A 452 48.11 29.03 24.26
CA ASP A 452 47.39 27.80 23.98
C ASP A 452 46.73 27.23 25.24
N LYS A 453 47.33 27.48 26.41
CA LYS A 453 46.77 27.12 27.72
C LYS A 453 45.60 28.04 28.10
N GLU A 454 45.66 29.32 27.74
CA GLU A 454 44.57 30.28 27.96
C GLU A 454 43.39 30.06 26.98
N GLN A 455 43.67 29.78 25.71
CA GLN A 455 42.69 29.27 24.73
C GLN A 455 41.94 28.03 25.25
N ARG A 456 42.67 27.01 25.74
CA ARG A 456 42.07 25.79 26.28
C ARG A 456 41.16 26.07 27.50
N ARG A 457 41.57 26.97 28.42
CA ARG A 457 40.72 27.39 29.55
C ARG A 457 39.44 28.11 29.11
N LEU A 458 39.51 28.95 28.08
CA LEU A 458 38.34 29.62 27.50
C LEU A 458 37.39 28.59 26.84
N VAL A 459 37.93 27.60 26.14
CA VAL A 459 37.15 26.50 25.55
C VAL A 459 36.51 25.62 26.63
N GLU A 460 37.20 25.29 27.72
CA GLU A 460 36.61 24.56 28.85
C GLU A 460 35.49 25.34 29.54
N MET A 461 35.65 26.67 29.71
CA MET A 461 34.61 27.56 30.24
C MET A 461 33.37 27.59 29.33
N GLN A 462 33.55 27.70 28.01
CA GLN A 462 32.46 27.65 27.04
C GLN A 462 31.77 26.28 27.03
N HIS A 463 32.54 25.19 26.97
CA HIS A 463 32.02 23.82 27.01
C HIS A 463 31.21 23.55 28.28
N ARG A 464 31.67 24.05 29.44
CA ARG A 464 30.92 23.97 30.69
C ARG A 464 29.59 24.74 30.62
N ALA A 465 29.61 25.98 30.14
CA ALA A 465 28.40 26.79 29.98
C ALA A 465 27.38 26.12 29.03
N ASP A 466 27.83 25.54 27.91
CA ASP A 466 26.97 24.84 26.95
C ASP A 466 26.46 23.50 27.47
N LYS A 467 27.25 22.79 28.29
CA LYS A 467 26.80 21.60 29.03
C LYS A 467 25.69 21.94 30.03
N GLU A 468 25.79 23.08 30.71
CA GLU A 468 24.73 23.60 31.60
C GLU A 468 23.48 24.06 30.82
N LYS A 469 23.63 24.69 29.63
CA LYS A 469 22.50 24.99 28.72
C LYS A 469 21.81 23.69 28.26
N LEU A 470 22.57 22.70 27.82
CA LEU A 470 22.06 21.39 27.38
C LEU A 470 21.33 20.66 28.51
N GLN A 471 21.82 20.75 29.75
CA GLN A 471 21.12 20.19 30.91
C GLN A 471 19.78 20.89 31.16
N LYS A 472 19.70 22.22 31.05
CA LYS A 472 18.44 22.99 31.14
C LYS A 472 17.45 22.59 30.04
N ILE A 473 17.92 22.45 28.79
CA ILE A 473 17.10 22.00 27.66
C ILE A 473 16.58 20.56 27.86
N ARG A 474 17.42 19.64 28.35
CA ARG A 474 17.01 18.26 28.69
C ARG A 474 15.94 18.22 29.80
N LEU A 475 16.01 19.10 30.79
CA LEU A 475 14.97 19.22 31.82
C LEU A 475 13.63 19.74 31.24
N LEU A 476 13.67 20.72 30.33
CA LEU A 476 12.47 21.20 29.64
C LEU A 476 11.86 20.13 28.72
N MET A 477 12.69 19.39 27.98
CA MET A 477 12.27 18.22 27.19
C MET A 477 11.59 17.18 28.09
N ALA A 478 12.25 16.77 29.18
CA ALA A 478 11.70 15.78 30.12
C ALA A 478 10.38 16.23 30.75
N ARG A 479 10.19 17.53 30.98
CA ARG A 479 8.90 18.10 31.41
C ARG A 479 7.83 17.93 30.32
N ARG A 480 8.12 18.32 29.07
CA ARG A 480 7.17 18.15 27.95
C ARG A 480 6.85 16.68 27.68
N SER A 481 7.82 15.76 27.77
CA SER A 481 7.58 14.32 27.65
C SER A 481 6.62 13.81 28.73
N ARG A 482 6.76 14.25 29.99
CA ARG A 482 5.80 13.90 31.06
C ARG A 482 4.40 14.46 30.79
N GLU A 483 4.31 15.70 30.33
CA GLU A 483 3.04 16.33 29.95
C GLU A 483 2.35 15.54 28.80
N ILE A 484 3.11 15.09 27.79
CA ILE A 484 2.63 14.22 26.72
C ILE A 484 2.17 12.86 27.26
N THR A 485 2.93 12.19 28.13
CA THR A 485 2.52 10.89 28.72
C THR A 485 1.27 11.02 29.59
N VAL A 486 1.04 12.15 30.26
CA VAL A 486 -0.21 12.42 30.99
C VAL A 486 -1.38 12.63 30.03
N LEU A 487 -1.17 13.31 28.89
CA LEU A 487 -2.20 13.45 27.86
C LEU A 487 -2.53 12.12 27.18
N GLN A 488 -1.53 11.28 26.89
CA GLN A 488 -1.73 9.93 26.34
C GLN A 488 -2.61 9.08 27.26
N ARG A 489 -2.30 9.01 28.56
CA ARG A 489 -3.14 8.29 29.53
C ARG A 489 -4.59 8.81 29.58
N LYS A 490 -4.80 10.12 29.47
CA LYS A 490 -6.15 10.72 29.39
C LYS A 490 -6.87 10.44 28.07
N MET A 491 -6.16 10.06 27.01
CA MET A 491 -6.76 9.55 25.78
C MET A 491 -7.07 8.05 25.90
N ASP A 492 -6.18 7.27 26.54
CA ASP A 492 -6.39 5.85 26.83
C ASP A 492 -7.55 5.63 27.84
N GLU A 493 -7.82 6.60 28.73
CA GLU A 493 -8.98 6.65 29.63
C GLU A 493 -10.33 6.82 28.89
N ILE A 494 -10.33 7.21 27.61
CA ILE A 494 -11.55 7.36 26.79
C ILE A 494 -11.79 6.04 26.04
N PRO A 495 -12.86 5.27 26.34
CA PRO A 495 -13.07 3.97 25.71
C PRO A 495 -13.15 4.06 24.19
N SER A 496 -12.38 3.22 23.50
CA SER A 496 -12.37 3.17 22.05
C SER A 496 -13.73 2.72 21.50
N ARG A 497 -13.97 2.99 20.22
CA ARG A 497 -15.18 2.52 19.52
C ARG A 497 -15.34 0.98 19.57
N ALA A 498 -14.25 0.24 19.72
CA ALA A 498 -14.27 -1.21 19.91
C ALA A 498 -14.78 -1.57 21.33
N GLU A 499 -14.25 -0.95 22.37
CA GLU A 499 -14.65 -1.18 23.76
C GLU A 499 -16.10 -0.72 24.02
N LEU A 500 -16.51 0.43 23.49
CA LEU A 500 -17.91 0.86 23.52
C LEU A 500 -18.85 -0.19 22.88
N THR A 501 -18.42 -0.83 21.79
CA THR A 501 -19.17 -1.92 21.15
C THR A 501 -19.19 -3.19 22.01
N GLN A 502 -18.10 -3.50 22.73
CA GLN A 502 -18.05 -4.61 23.68
C GLN A 502 -18.96 -4.35 24.90
N TYR A 503 -18.93 -3.16 25.48
CA TYR A 503 -19.82 -2.76 26.57
C TYR A 503 -21.29 -2.81 26.13
N GLN A 504 -21.63 -2.32 24.92
CA GLN A 504 -22.99 -2.43 24.38
C GLN A 504 -23.46 -3.90 24.30
N LYS A 505 -22.62 -4.80 23.76
CA LYS A 505 -22.93 -6.25 23.76
C LYS A 505 -23.11 -6.78 25.18
N ARG A 506 -22.22 -6.43 26.10
CA ARG A 506 -22.26 -6.90 27.49
C ARG A 506 -23.49 -6.41 28.26
N PHE A 507 -23.97 -5.20 27.98
CA PHE A 507 -25.25 -4.72 28.51
C PHE A 507 -26.43 -5.52 27.94
N ILE A 508 -26.43 -5.84 26.65
CA ILE A 508 -27.48 -6.67 26.02
C ILE A 508 -27.49 -8.09 26.63
N GLU A 509 -26.31 -8.69 26.85
CA GLU A 509 -26.17 -9.97 27.56
C GLU A 509 -26.73 -9.89 28.99
N LEU A 510 -26.37 -8.84 29.74
CA LEU A 510 -26.82 -8.63 31.12
C LEU A 510 -28.34 -8.43 31.20
N TYR A 511 -28.93 -7.60 30.32
CA TYR A 511 -30.39 -7.47 30.21
C TYR A 511 -31.06 -8.79 29.82
N GLY A 512 -30.41 -9.62 28.99
CA GLY A 512 -30.85 -10.98 28.69
C GLY A 512 -30.90 -11.87 29.94
N GLN A 513 -29.86 -11.85 30.78
CA GLN A 513 -29.78 -12.60 32.03
C GLN A 513 -30.81 -12.13 33.08
N VAL A 514 -30.98 -10.81 33.22
CA VAL A 514 -32.00 -10.22 34.10
C VAL A 514 -33.42 -10.55 33.61
N SER A 515 -33.65 -10.53 32.30
CA SER A 515 -34.94 -10.93 31.71
C SER A 515 -35.24 -12.42 31.90
N ALA A 516 -34.24 -13.29 31.73
CA ALA A 516 -34.36 -14.74 31.96
C ALA A 516 -34.69 -15.06 33.43
N THR A 517 -33.90 -14.54 34.38
CA THR A 517 -34.12 -14.76 35.81
C THR A 517 -35.44 -14.14 36.31
N HIS A 518 -35.85 -12.98 35.78
CA HIS A 518 -37.18 -12.43 36.04
C HIS A 518 -38.31 -13.32 35.50
N LYS A 519 -38.14 -13.89 34.30
CA LYS A 519 -39.11 -14.82 33.68
C LYS A 519 -39.25 -16.11 34.48
N GLU A 520 -38.14 -16.70 34.95
CA GLU A 520 -38.13 -17.87 35.84
C GLU A 520 -38.81 -17.54 37.18
N THR A 521 -38.44 -16.43 37.81
CA THR A 521 -39.07 -15.94 39.06
C THR A 521 -40.58 -15.79 38.89
N LYS A 522 -41.03 -15.20 37.77
CA LYS A 522 -42.45 -15.05 37.43
C LYS A 522 -43.15 -16.39 37.16
N GLN A 523 -42.45 -17.38 36.59
CA GLN A 523 -42.97 -18.74 36.43
C GLN A 523 -43.15 -19.43 37.79
N PHE A 524 -42.19 -19.31 38.71
CA PHE A 524 -42.32 -19.84 40.08
C PHE A 524 -43.49 -19.22 40.84
N PHE A 525 -43.64 -17.89 40.83
CA PHE A 525 -44.81 -17.22 41.44
C PHE A 525 -46.13 -17.62 40.76
N THR A 526 -46.16 -17.77 39.44
CA THR A 526 -47.37 -18.21 38.73
C THR A 526 -47.75 -19.65 39.10
N LEU A 527 -46.78 -20.54 39.22
CA LEU A 527 -46.98 -21.93 39.67
C LEU A 527 -47.46 -21.97 41.12
N TYR A 528 -46.80 -21.23 42.02
CA TYR A 528 -47.18 -21.14 43.43
C TYR A 528 -48.62 -20.64 43.59
N ASN A 529 -48.99 -19.50 42.98
CA ASN A 529 -50.34 -18.96 43.02
C ASN A 529 -51.37 -19.95 42.44
N THR A 530 -51.02 -20.67 41.35
CA THR A 530 -51.91 -21.68 40.75
C THR A 530 -52.10 -22.91 41.65
N LEU A 531 -51.10 -23.26 42.46
CA LEU A 531 -51.18 -24.35 43.44
C LEU A 531 -51.95 -23.92 44.69
N ASP A 532 -51.78 -22.68 45.15
CA ASP A 532 -52.51 -22.13 46.30
C ASP A 532 -53.99 -21.90 45.96
N ASP A 533 -54.32 -21.34 44.79
CA ASP A 533 -55.70 -21.29 44.27
C ASP A 533 -56.34 -22.69 44.27
N LYS A 534 -55.64 -23.70 43.73
CA LYS A 534 -56.12 -25.09 43.71
C LYS A 534 -56.34 -25.64 45.12
N LYS A 535 -55.40 -25.43 46.03
CA LYS A 535 -55.50 -25.82 47.44
C LYS A 535 -56.74 -25.19 48.06
N VAL A 536 -56.94 -23.89 47.89
CA VAL A 536 -58.10 -23.13 48.41
C VAL A 536 -59.42 -23.60 47.78
N TYR A 537 -59.45 -24.08 46.53
CA TYR A 537 -60.63 -24.72 45.95
C TYR A 537 -60.87 -26.12 46.53
N LEU A 538 -59.84 -26.94 46.73
CA LEU A 538 -59.95 -28.27 47.34
C LEU A 538 -60.37 -28.19 48.82
N GLU A 539 -59.86 -27.22 49.59
CA GLU A 539 -60.29 -26.96 50.96
C GLU A 539 -61.78 -26.56 51.01
N LYS A 540 -62.27 -25.79 50.04
CA LYS A 540 -63.71 -25.48 49.91
C LYS A 540 -64.54 -26.70 49.54
N GLU A 541 -64.03 -27.59 48.69
CA GLU A 541 -64.69 -28.84 48.33
C GLU A 541 -64.77 -29.81 49.52
N VAL A 542 -63.68 -29.98 50.28
CA VAL A 542 -63.67 -30.77 51.53
C VAL A 542 -64.62 -30.19 52.57
N ASN A 543 -64.59 -28.87 52.80
CA ASN A 543 -65.50 -28.21 53.75
C ASN A 543 -66.97 -28.35 53.33
N LEU A 544 -67.26 -28.30 52.02
CA LEU A 544 -68.60 -28.53 51.48
C LEU A 544 -69.04 -29.99 51.68
N LEU A 545 -68.17 -30.96 51.40
CA LEU A 545 -68.45 -32.40 51.60
C LEU A 545 -68.67 -32.74 53.08
N ASN A 546 -67.89 -32.16 53.99
CA ASN A 546 -68.11 -32.29 55.44
C ASN A 546 -69.47 -31.70 55.85
N SER A 547 -69.77 -30.47 55.42
CA SER A 547 -71.06 -29.83 55.69
C SER A 547 -72.26 -30.60 55.07
N ILE A 548 -72.06 -31.33 53.98
CA ILE A 548 -73.06 -32.23 53.41
C ILE A 548 -73.22 -33.47 54.31
N HIS A 549 -72.11 -34.07 54.75
CA HIS A 549 -72.09 -35.28 55.59
C HIS A 549 -72.74 -35.05 56.95
N ASP A 550 -72.33 -34.01 57.68
CA ASP A 550 -72.80 -33.71 59.04
C ASP A 550 -74.31 -33.43 59.08
N ASN A 551 -74.82 -32.70 58.07
CA ASN A 551 -76.25 -32.40 57.95
C ASN A 551 -77.08 -33.58 57.41
N PHE A 552 -76.48 -34.58 56.75
CA PHE A 552 -77.21 -35.64 56.06
C PHE A 552 -78.12 -36.46 56.99
N GLN A 553 -77.61 -36.86 58.16
CA GLN A 553 -78.41 -37.65 59.12
C GLN A 553 -79.61 -36.87 59.65
N GLN A 554 -79.45 -35.57 59.93
CA GLN A 554 -80.52 -34.71 60.43
C GLN A 554 -81.56 -34.41 59.34
N ALA A 555 -81.10 -34.12 58.11
CA ALA A 555 -81.96 -33.91 56.96
C ALA A 555 -82.82 -35.14 56.63
N MET A 556 -82.25 -36.35 56.71
CA MET A 556 -82.95 -37.60 56.40
C MET A 556 -83.92 -38.06 57.49
N ALA A 557 -83.94 -37.42 58.67
CA ALA A 557 -84.81 -37.79 59.78
C ALA A 557 -86.28 -37.38 59.61
N SER A 558 -86.61 -36.48 58.67
CA SER A 558 -88.02 -36.17 58.33
C SER A 558 -88.19 -35.81 56.85
N ALA A 559 -89.40 -36.03 56.33
CA ALA A 559 -89.72 -35.73 54.93
C ALA A 559 -89.54 -34.23 54.59
N GLY A 560 -89.95 -33.33 55.49
CA GLY A 560 -89.81 -31.87 55.29
C GLY A 560 -88.36 -31.40 55.35
N ALA A 561 -87.56 -31.92 56.28
CA ALA A 561 -86.13 -31.61 56.35
C ALA A 561 -85.37 -32.11 55.11
N ARG A 562 -85.75 -33.29 54.59
CA ARG A 562 -85.18 -33.87 53.37
C ARG A 562 -85.46 -33.00 52.14
N GLU A 563 -86.66 -32.43 52.02
CA GLU A 563 -86.98 -31.53 50.91
C GLU A 563 -86.21 -30.20 51.02
N GLN A 564 -86.08 -29.65 52.23
CA GLN A 564 -85.28 -28.44 52.47
C GLN A 564 -83.79 -28.65 52.12
N PHE A 565 -83.23 -29.81 52.50
CA PHE A 565 -81.85 -30.19 52.16
C PHE A 565 -81.64 -30.33 50.64
N LEU A 566 -82.59 -30.92 49.91
CA LEU A 566 -82.52 -30.99 48.44
C LEU A 566 -82.52 -29.58 47.81
N ARG A 567 -83.38 -28.67 48.26
CA ARG A 567 -83.39 -27.26 47.80
C ARG A 567 -82.07 -26.54 48.12
N GLN A 568 -81.42 -26.84 49.26
CA GLN A 568 -80.09 -26.33 49.59
C GLN A 568 -79.01 -26.88 48.65
N MET A 569 -79.04 -28.18 48.32
CA MET A 569 -78.11 -28.78 47.35
C MET A 569 -78.26 -28.14 45.95
N GLU A 570 -79.49 -27.87 45.51
CA GLU A 570 -79.74 -27.16 44.25
C GLU A 570 -79.14 -25.75 44.24
N GLN A 571 -79.31 -24.99 45.33
CA GLN A 571 -78.71 -23.65 45.48
C GLN A 571 -77.18 -23.69 45.48
N ILE A 572 -76.57 -24.66 46.16
CA ILE A 572 -75.11 -24.88 46.17
C ILE A 572 -74.60 -25.19 44.75
N VAL A 573 -75.26 -26.11 44.04
CA VAL A 573 -74.92 -26.49 42.67
C VAL A 573 -75.05 -25.31 41.71
N GLU A 574 -76.08 -24.47 41.87
CA GLU A 574 -76.24 -23.26 41.04
C GLU A 574 -75.18 -22.20 41.36
N GLY A 575 -74.83 -21.99 42.64
CA GLY A 575 -73.71 -21.13 43.03
C GLY A 575 -72.37 -21.57 42.44
N ILE A 576 -72.12 -22.89 42.36
CA ILE A 576 -70.95 -23.46 41.69
C ILE A 576 -70.97 -23.18 40.17
N LYS A 577 -72.12 -23.34 39.49
CA LYS A 577 -72.26 -23.00 38.06
C LYS A 577 -71.96 -21.52 37.81
N GLN A 578 -72.52 -20.62 38.61
CA GLN A 578 -72.31 -19.17 38.49
C GLN A 578 -70.83 -18.80 38.74
N SER A 579 -70.19 -19.40 39.75
CA SER A 579 -68.76 -19.25 40.03
C SER A 579 -67.89 -19.70 38.84
N ARG A 580 -68.20 -20.87 38.25
CA ARG A 580 -67.53 -21.37 37.04
C ARG A 580 -67.66 -20.40 35.86
N LEU A 581 -68.87 -19.89 35.62
CA LEU A 581 -69.16 -18.97 34.51
C LEU A 581 -68.42 -17.63 34.68
N LYS A 582 -68.37 -17.10 35.91
CA LYS A 582 -67.59 -15.88 36.26
C LYS A 582 -66.08 -16.07 36.03
N ASN A 583 -65.53 -17.23 36.38
CA ASN A 583 -64.11 -17.54 36.15
C ASN A 583 -63.80 -17.80 34.66
N GLU A 584 -64.70 -18.44 33.91
CA GLU A 584 -64.53 -18.62 32.46
C GLU A 584 -64.54 -17.27 31.71
N LYS A 585 -65.38 -16.32 32.13
CA LYS A 585 -65.36 -14.94 31.60
C LYS A 585 -64.01 -14.25 31.85
N LYS A 586 -63.49 -14.27 33.09
CA LYS A 586 -62.16 -13.72 33.42
C LYS A 586 -61.04 -14.34 32.58
N LYS A 587 -61.11 -15.65 32.32
CA LYS A 587 -60.18 -16.40 31.47
C LYS A 587 -60.26 -15.95 30.00
N GLN A 588 -61.45 -15.70 29.48
CA GLN A 588 -61.64 -15.14 28.13
C GLN A 588 -61.11 -13.70 28.03
N GLU A 589 -61.43 -12.84 29.00
CA GLU A 589 -60.89 -11.46 29.10
C GLU A 589 -59.35 -11.46 29.15
N SER A 590 -58.76 -12.35 29.96
CA SER A 590 -57.30 -12.50 30.06
C SER A 590 -56.67 -13.06 28.78
N LYS A 591 -57.37 -13.96 28.07
CA LYS A 591 -56.92 -14.49 26.77
C LYS A 591 -56.93 -13.39 25.71
N MET A 592 -58.02 -12.63 25.56
CA MET A 592 -58.10 -11.54 24.58
C MET A 592 -56.99 -10.50 24.83
N ARG A 593 -56.73 -10.16 26.10
CA ARG A 593 -55.65 -9.23 26.46
C ARG A 593 -54.24 -9.77 26.19
N ARG A 594 -54.03 -11.08 26.35
CA ARG A 594 -52.78 -11.76 25.95
C ARG A 594 -52.59 -11.73 24.43
N ASP A 595 -53.66 -11.98 23.69
CA ASP A 595 -53.62 -12.05 22.23
C ASP A 595 -53.35 -10.65 21.64
N GLN A 596 -54.01 -9.61 22.16
CA GLN A 596 -53.69 -8.19 21.85
C GLN A 596 -52.20 -7.84 22.08
N LEU A 597 -51.65 -8.17 23.26
CA LEU A 597 -50.24 -7.91 23.58
C LEU A 597 -49.26 -8.72 22.72
N ASN A 598 -49.68 -9.88 22.20
CA ASN A 598 -48.89 -10.66 21.25
C ASN A 598 -48.84 -9.96 19.87
N ASP A 599 -49.95 -9.38 19.44
CA ASP A 599 -50.04 -8.70 18.14
C ASP A 599 -49.26 -7.37 18.17
N GLU A 600 -49.35 -6.60 19.26
CA GLU A 600 -48.47 -5.45 19.53
C GLU A 600 -46.97 -5.83 19.51
N TYR A 601 -46.62 -6.99 20.08
CA TYR A 601 -45.25 -7.50 20.07
C TYR A 601 -44.77 -7.90 18.66
N LEU A 602 -45.65 -8.49 17.83
CA LEU A 602 -45.35 -8.80 16.44
C LEU A 602 -45.12 -7.52 15.61
N GLU A 603 -45.95 -6.49 15.78
CA GLU A 603 -45.71 -5.19 15.15
C GLU A 603 -44.35 -4.58 15.55
N LEU A 604 -43.96 -4.68 16.83
CA LEU A 604 -42.68 -4.17 17.31
C LEU A 604 -41.49 -4.95 16.73
N LEU A 605 -41.63 -6.27 16.54
CA LEU A 605 -40.62 -7.08 15.83
C LEU A 605 -40.48 -6.67 14.36
N ASP A 606 -41.57 -6.38 13.66
CA ASP A 606 -41.51 -5.95 12.25
C ASP A 606 -40.98 -4.51 12.11
N LYS A 607 -41.31 -3.61 13.04
CA LYS A 607 -40.66 -2.29 13.16
C LYS A 607 -39.15 -2.43 13.43
N GLN A 608 -38.73 -3.38 14.27
CA GLN A 608 -37.32 -3.68 14.52
C GLN A 608 -36.61 -4.27 13.28
N ARG A 609 -37.25 -5.19 12.56
CA ARG A 609 -36.73 -5.75 11.29
C ARG A 609 -36.56 -4.66 10.23
N LEU A 610 -37.53 -3.76 10.10
CA LEU A 610 -37.46 -2.62 9.18
C LEU A 610 -36.33 -1.64 9.56
N TYR A 611 -36.12 -1.38 10.86
CA TYR A 611 -34.98 -0.58 11.33
C TYR A 611 -33.64 -1.24 11.00
N PHE A 612 -33.47 -2.53 11.27
CA PHE A 612 -32.24 -3.24 10.90
C PHE A 612 -32.01 -3.28 9.39
N LYS A 613 -33.06 -3.42 8.58
CA LYS A 613 -32.96 -3.34 7.11
C LYS A 613 -32.52 -1.95 6.68
N THR A 614 -33.23 -0.89 7.07
CA THR A 614 -32.90 0.49 6.67
C THR A 614 -31.50 0.92 7.12
N VAL A 615 -31.05 0.52 8.32
CA VAL A 615 -29.67 0.74 8.78
C VAL A 615 -28.64 -0.07 7.98
N LYS A 616 -28.99 -1.26 7.47
CA LYS A 616 -28.12 -2.03 6.57
C LYS A 616 -28.04 -1.36 5.19
N ASP A 617 -29.18 -1.04 4.60
CA ASP A 617 -29.29 -0.41 3.28
C ASP A 617 -28.53 0.94 3.27
N PHE A 618 -28.70 1.76 4.32
CA PHE A 618 -27.94 3.00 4.53
C PHE A 618 -26.41 2.77 4.59
N LYS A 619 -25.94 1.74 5.29
CA LYS A 619 -24.50 1.39 5.33
C LYS A 619 -23.97 0.94 3.98
N GLU A 620 -24.78 0.25 3.17
CA GLU A 620 -24.41 -0.11 1.80
C GLU A 620 -24.31 1.13 0.91
N GLU A 621 -25.20 2.11 1.04
CA GLU A 621 -25.09 3.41 0.36
C GLU A 621 -23.89 4.24 0.82
N CYS A 622 -23.60 4.31 2.13
CA CYS A 622 -22.37 4.95 2.63
C CYS A 622 -21.12 4.32 1.99
N ARG A 623 -21.04 2.99 1.96
CA ARG A 623 -19.91 2.27 1.35
C ARG A 623 -19.83 2.49 -0.17
N LYS A 624 -20.97 2.60 -0.87
CA LYS A 624 -20.99 2.99 -2.29
C LYS A 624 -20.45 4.41 -2.48
N ASN A 625 -20.83 5.35 -1.62
CA ASN A 625 -20.32 6.73 -1.66
C ASN A 625 -18.80 6.78 -1.40
N GLU A 626 -18.28 6.07 -0.39
CA GLU A 626 -16.83 5.92 -0.16
C GLU A 626 -16.08 5.34 -1.37
N MET A 627 -16.68 4.34 -2.06
CA MET A 627 -16.13 3.77 -3.30
C MET A 627 -16.21 4.73 -4.50
N LEU A 628 -17.16 5.65 -4.53
CA LEU A 628 -17.26 6.68 -5.58
C LEU A 628 -16.27 7.82 -5.31
N LEU A 629 -16.19 8.31 -4.07
CA LEU A 629 -15.23 9.32 -3.62
C LEU A 629 -13.76 8.86 -3.81
N SER A 630 -13.45 7.61 -3.51
CA SER A 630 -12.10 7.06 -3.78
C SER A 630 -11.80 6.94 -5.27
N LYS A 631 -12.76 6.53 -6.11
CA LYS A 631 -12.62 6.55 -7.58
C LYS A 631 -12.48 7.96 -8.14
N PHE A 632 -13.16 8.94 -7.55
CA PHE A 632 -13.07 10.35 -7.94
C PHE A 632 -11.69 10.92 -7.62
N ARG A 633 -11.21 10.74 -6.37
CA ARG A 633 -9.85 11.10 -5.95
C ARG A 633 -8.77 10.42 -6.80
N ALA A 634 -8.94 9.14 -7.14
CA ALA A 634 -8.02 8.42 -8.03
C ALA A 634 -8.00 8.99 -9.46
N LYS A 635 -9.14 9.47 -9.97
CA LYS A 635 -9.22 10.17 -11.27
C LYS A 635 -8.65 11.59 -11.25
N GLY A 636 -8.71 12.29 -10.11
CA GLY A 636 -8.08 13.60 -9.91
C GLY A 636 -6.57 13.54 -9.63
N ALA A 637 -5.99 12.34 -9.54
CA ALA A 637 -4.57 12.09 -9.33
C ALA A 637 -3.86 11.51 -10.57
N SER A 638 -4.49 11.65 -11.74
CA SER A 638 -4.01 11.25 -13.07
C SER A 638 -4.20 12.39 -14.09
#